data_AF-A0A4U7N9W1-F1
#
_entry.id   AF-A0A4U7N9W1-F1
#
_cell.length_a   1.000
_cell.length_b   1.000
_cell.length_c   1.000
_cell.angle_alpha   90.00
_cell.angle_beta   90.00
_cell.angle_gamma   90.00
#
_symmetry.space_group_name_H-M   'P 1'
#
loop_
_entity.id
_entity.type
_entity.pdbx_description
1 polymer ?
#
loop_
_entity_poly.entity_id
_entity_poly.type
_entity_poly.pdbx_seq_one_letter_code
_entity_poly.pdbx_strand_id
1 'polypeptide(L)'
;MFVSFVYISKASATIVFDVWPILAIFFFVALARPLGDVALGTKPATIGKRVYFLSLVAFLGMVVIMLGDLNLYDLLNDVRGMSSLFDAKIGLVLAILSAVLMAYSVALGRNTRLFVQDKYGACESHSAQLHLALLASAATKIFGALGFLLTIPFLPNFFPAVTSMSAIAWGWVVFNGAVIVTLGSLTYREALARTDRVELAVLWYTTPVFALFWLWIAGVESLTVAVGLGALLIVSANALLHLRSDTTPAFVGVFLSLSITSVIVLMTPPVVLVQYMPNTSLVDLVALPIGLISILGGFLLERISSLHAEARLGVMHLTDYLEGRGEAVTSPAILGLVERRDLPENLQEQVRHLRLGQYPIIRPGELLVMWTLGLFSVICVTVFRVENVVGDALAVLTSSAICYIVLHLTFDARIRVDAVIRIVRRDDQSQLARSQRTLSLLIFCIMCAAVLVLSHIAHLGS
;
A
#
# COMPACT_ATOMS: atom_id res chain seq x y z
N MET A 1 -0.93 8.36 -25.12
CA MET A 1 0.41 7.88 -24.71
C MET A 1 1.40 7.95 -25.88
N PHE A 2 1.29 7.15 -26.94
CA PHE A 2 2.32 7.13 -28.00
C PHE A 2 2.64 8.50 -28.63
N VAL A 3 1.67 9.39 -28.80
CA VAL A 3 1.92 10.76 -29.29
C VAL A 3 2.80 11.57 -28.33
N SER A 4 2.73 11.35 -27.02
CA SER A 4 3.59 12.09 -26.07
C SER A 4 5.07 11.73 -26.22
N PHE A 5 5.39 10.54 -26.74
CA PHE A 5 6.78 10.12 -26.99
C PHE A 5 7.47 10.92 -28.09
N VAL A 6 6.70 11.64 -28.92
CA VAL A 6 7.25 12.56 -29.93
C VAL A 6 7.82 13.82 -29.26
N TYR A 7 7.33 14.17 -28.08
CA TYR A 7 7.60 15.45 -27.41
C TYR A 7 8.41 15.33 -26.11
N ILE A 8 8.36 14.18 -25.45
CA ILE A 8 9.09 13.89 -24.21
C ILE A 8 9.61 12.45 -24.24
N SER A 9 10.64 12.16 -23.43
CA SER A 9 11.19 10.81 -23.34
C SER A 9 10.20 9.78 -22.85
N LYS A 10 10.40 8.54 -23.30
CA LYS A 10 9.53 7.39 -22.99
C LYS A 10 9.41 7.18 -21.47
N ALA A 11 10.51 7.31 -20.75
CA ALA A 11 10.53 7.15 -19.29
C ALA A 11 9.69 8.23 -18.59
N SER A 12 9.93 9.50 -18.92
CA SER A 12 9.16 10.63 -18.36
C SER A 12 7.66 10.52 -18.64
N ALA A 13 7.30 10.17 -19.88
CA ALA A 13 5.91 9.93 -20.26
C ALA A 13 5.28 8.74 -19.51
N THR A 14 6.06 7.68 -19.26
CA THR A 14 5.58 6.46 -18.56
C THR A 14 5.34 6.73 -17.09
N ILE A 15 6.25 7.43 -16.40
CA ILE A 15 6.08 7.83 -14.99
C ILE A 15 4.78 8.65 -14.81
N VAL A 16 4.53 9.62 -15.70
CA VAL A 16 3.32 10.44 -15.67
C VAL A 16 2.08 9.61 -16.00
N PHE A 17 2.18 8.71 -16.98
CA PHE A 17 1.09 7.82 -17.37
C PHE A 17 0.67 6.89 -16.21
N ASP A 18 1.63 6.36 -15.45
CA ASP A 18 1.41 5.41 -14.36
C ASP A 18 0.74 6.01 -13.11
N VAL A 19 0.31 7.27 -13.16
CA VAL A 19 -0.63 7.85 -12.18
C VAL A 19 -2.05 7.31 -12.36
N TRP A 20 -2.36 6.71 -13.52
CA TRP A 20 -3.70 6.23 -13.87
C TRP A 20 -4.36 5.28 -12.83
N PRO A 21 -3.67 4.35 -12.13
CA PRO A 21 -4.32 3.47 -11.17
C PRO A 21 -4.94 4.23 -9.99
N ILE A 22 -4.28 5.29 -9.52
CA ILE A 22 -4.82 6.18 -8.49
C ILE A 22 -6.05 6.93 -9.02
N LEU A 23 -5.98 7.46 -10.24
CA LEU A 23 -7.10 8.14 -10.88
C LEU A 23 -8.30 7.19 -11.11
N ALA A 24 -8.04 5.92 -11.39
CA ALA A 24 -9.08 4.92 -11.62
C ALA A 24 -9.96 4.71 -10.39
N ILE A 25 -9.40 4.81 -9.18
CA ILE A 25 -10.16 4.73 -7.92
C ILE A 25 -11.24 5.82 -7.88
N PHE A 26 -10.91 7.05 -8.28
CA PHE A 26 -11.88 8.15 -8.35
C PHE A 26 -12.97 7.88 -9.38
N PHE A 27 -12.60 7.40 -10.57
CA PHE A 27 -13.57 7.07 -11.61
C PHE A 27 -14.46 5.88 -11.24
N PHE A 28 -13.95 4.88 -10.51
CA PHE A 28 -14.79 3.80 -10.02
C PHE A 28 -15.87 4.29 -9.07
N VAL A 29 -15.56 5.27 -8.21
CA VAL A 29 -16.55 5.86 -7.30
C VAL A 29 -17.48 6.82 -8.03
N ALA A 30 -16.96 7.67 -8.91
CA ALA A 30 -17.77 8.62 -9.67
C ALA A 30 -18.73 7.93 -10.66
N LEU A 31 -18.31 6.79 -11.23
CA LEU A 31 -19.09 6.01 -12.19
C LEU A 31 -19.79 4.81 -11.54
N ALA A 32 -19.71 4.63 -10.22
CA ALA A 32 -20.49 3.62 -9.50
C ALA A 32 -21.97 4.00 -9.60
N ARG A 33 -22.65 3.52 -10.65
CA ARG A 33 -24.10 3.61 -10.74
C ARG A 33 -24.72 2.67 -9.71
N PRO A 34 -25.74 3.08 -8.96
CA PRO A 34 -26.65 2.15 -8.30
C PRO A 34 -27.49 1.48 -9.40
N LEU A 35 -27.07 0.32 -9.87
CA LEU A 35 -27.82 -0.49 -10.82
C LEU A 35 -28.47 -1.65 -10.04
N GLY A 36 -29.78 -1.55 -9.79
CA GLY A 36 -30.64 -2.64 -9.30
C GLY A 36 -30.87 -2.72 -7.77
N ASP A 37 -31.96 -3.40 -7.39
CA ASP A 37 -32.69 -3.44 -6.08
C ASP A 37 -31.88 -3.70 -4.80
N VAL A 38 -30.57 -3.92 -4.89
CA VAL A 38 -29.65 -3.96 -3.74
C VAL A 38 -29.34 -2.54 -3.21
N ALA A 39 -29.80 -1.49 -3.92
CA ALA A 39 -29.60 -0.09 -3.61
C ALA A 39 -30.64 0.55 -2.65
N LEU A 40 -31.34 -0.25 -1.83
CA LEU A 40 -32.10 0.29 -0.69
C LEU A 40 -31.16 0.58 0.48
N GLY A 41 -30.40 1.69 0.40
CA GLY A 41 -29.86 2.38 1.57
C GLY A 41 -28.34 2.54 1.68
N THR A 42 -27.52 2.04 0.76
CA THR A 42 -26.06 2.17 0.88
C THR A 42 -25.57 3.52 0.35
N LYS A 43 -25.10 4.37 1.27
CA LYS A 43 -24.38 5.63 0.96
C LYS A 43 -23.31 5.40 -0.11
N PRO A 44 -23.02 6.40 -0.98
CA PRO A 44 -21.93 6.31 -1.96
C PRO A 44 -20.66 5.84 -1.26
N ALA A 45 -20.01 4.82 -1.82
CA ALA A 45 -18.81 4.22 -1.24
C ALA A 45 -17.73 5.31 -1.09
N THR A 46 -17.50 5.76 0.14
CA THR A 46 -16.49 6.77 0.43
C THR A 46 -15.12 6.11 0.46
N ILE A 47 -14.20 6.56 -0.39
CA ILE A 47 -12.82 6.06 -0.38
C ILE A 47 -12.18 6.42 0.95
N GLY A 48 -11.73 5.40 1.69
CA GLY A 48 -11.02 5.61 2.94
C GLY A 48 -9.70 6.34 2.72
N LYS A 49 -9.36 7.31 3.57
CA LYS A 49 -8.08 8.05 3.50
C LYS A 49 -6.83 7.14 3.45
N ARG A 50 -6.92 5.98 4.10
CA ARG A 50 -5.91 4.90 4.06
C ARG A 50 -5.61 4.45 2.63
N VAL A 51 -6.63 4.34 1.79
CA VAL A 51 -6.49 3.90 0.39
C VAL A 51 -5.62 4.89 -0.37
N TYR A 52 -5.89 6.19 -0.25
CA TYR A 52 -5.08 7.22 -0.89
C TYR A 52 -3.63 7.19 -0.45
N PHE A 53 -3.39 7.09 0.87
CA PHE A 53 -2.04 7.04 1.42
C PHE A 53 -1.24 5.85 0.88
N LEU A 54 -1.80 4.64 0.98
CA LEU A 54 -1.10 3.43 0.53
C LEU A 54 -0.96 3.39 -1.00
N SER A 55 -1.93 3.92 -1.75
CA SER A 55 -1.81 4.05 -3.21
C SER A 55 -0.68 5.01 -3.60
N LEU A 56 -0.52 6.11 -2.86
CA LEU A 56 0.58 7.05 -3.07
C LEU A 56 1.94 6.40 -2.77
N VAL A 57 2.04 5.58 -1.72
CA VAL A 57 3.30 4.89 -1.41
C VAL A 57 3.63 3.81 -2.44
N ALA A 58 2.63 3.07 -2.94
CA ALA A 58 2.83 2.14 -4.05
C ALA A 58 3.32 2.88 -5.32
N PHE A 59 2.73 4.05 -5.62
CA PHE A 59 3.20 4.90 -6.72
C PHE A 59 4.62 5.41 -6.50
N LEU A 60 4.98 5.84 -5.29
CA LEU A 60 6.34 6.26 -4.96
C LEU A 60 7.33 5.11 -5.15
N GLY A 61 6.97 3.89 -4.75
CA GLY A 61 7.77 2.70 -5.02
C GLY A 61 8.02 2.51 -6.52
N MET A 62 7.01 2.70 -7.36
CA MET A 62 7.17 2.63 -8.82
C MET A 62 8.12 3.72 -9.35
N VAL A 63 8.00 4.95 -8.85
CA VAL A 63 8.92 6.05 -9.20
C VAL A 63 10.36 5.70 -8.81
N VAL A 64 10.60 5.10 -7.64
CA VAL A 64 11.94 4.65 -7.20
C VAL A 64 12.50 3.60 -8.15
N ILE A 65 11.69 2.62 -8.59
CA ILE A 65 12.12 1.63 -9.58
C ILE A 65 12.53 2.32 -10.89
N MET A 66 11.68 3.19 -11.42
CA MET A 66 11.92 3.87 -12.71
C MET A 66 13.13 4.81 -12.64
N LEU A 67 13.35 5.49 -11.52
CA LEU A 67 14.52 6.34 -11.31
C LEU A 67 15.82 5.54 -11.17
N GLY A 68 15.75 4.32 -10.63
CA GLY A 68 16.90 3.42 -10.53
C GLY A 68 17.38 2.86 -11.86
N ASP A 69 16.50 2.83 -12.87
CA ASP A 69 16.79 2.36 -14.23
C ASP A 69 17.23 3.51 -15.16
N LEU A 70 16.94 4.76 -14.78
CA LEU A 70 17.39 5.94 -15.50
C LEU A 70 18.85 6.25 -15.16
N ASN A 71 19.74 6.20 -16.17
CA ASN A 71 21.01 6.89 -16.08
C ASN A 71 20.71 8.37 -15.78
N LEU A 72 21.05 8.85 -14.59
CA LEU A 72 20.88 10.25 -14.17
C LEU A 72 21.45 11.25 -15.20
N TYR A 73 22.43 10.80 -15.98
CA TYR A 73 23.04 11.49 -17.11
C TYR A 73 22.08 11.72 -18.29
N ASP A 74 21.20 10.76 -18.60
CA ASP A 74 20.18 10.89 -19.64
C ASP A 74 19.04 11.80 -19.19
N LEU A 75 18.65 11.77 -17.91
CA LEU A 75 17.65 12.71 -17.36
C LEU A 75 18.16 14.16 -17.38
N LEU A 76 19.42 14.39 -16.98
CA LEU A 76 20.05 15.72 -16.98
C LEU A 76 20.32 16.24 -18.40
N ASN A 77 20.66 15.37 -19.34
CA ASN A 77 20.81 15.73 -20.75
C ASN A 77 19.46 15.87 -21.48
N ASP A 78 18.40 15.16 -21.09
CA ASP A 78 17.03 15.37 -21.61
C ASP A 78 16.43 16.68 -21.12
N VAL A 79 16.69 17.06 -19.86
CA VAL A 79 16.26 18.36 -19.31
C VAL A 79 17.00 19.51 -19.98
N ARG A 80 18.26 19.31 -20.39
CA ARG A 80 19.04 20.27 -21.20
C ARG A 80 18.75 20.21 -22.70
N GLY A 81 18.34 19.05 -23.20
CA GLY A 81 17.96 18.77 -24.59
C GLY A 81 16.49 19.06 -24.91
N MET A 82 15.77 19.63 -23.94
CA MET A 82 14.38 20.06 -24.06
C MET A 82 14.28 21.17 -25.12
N SER A 83 14.16 20.76 -26.37
CA SER A 83 13.80 21.60 -27.50
C SER A 83 12.49 22.30 -27.16
N SER A 84 12.57 23.60 -26.88
CA SER A 84 11.48 24.48 -26.44
C SER A 84 10.70 24.00 -25.19
N LEU A 85 10.57 24.85 -24.18
CA LEU A 85 9.65 24.67 -23.05
C LEU A 85 8.19 24.36 -23.46
N PHE A 86 7.84 24.59 -24.73
CA PHE A 86 6.53 24.35 -25.30
C PHE A 86 6.28 22.89 -25.65
N ASP A 87 7.24 22.21 -26.28
CA ASP A 87 7.12 20.79 -26.66
C ASP A 87 7.01 19.90 -25.42
N ALA A 88 7.81 20.14 -24.40
CA ALA A 88 7.74 19.40 -23.14
C ALA A 88 6.39 19.56 -22.42
N LYS A 89 5.80 20.77 -22.45
CA LYS A 89 4.45 21.00 -21.90
C LYS A 89 3.40 20.21 -22.68
N ILE A 90 3.48 20.19 -24.01
CA ILE A 90 2.58 19.40 -24.86
C ILE A 90 2.70 17.92 -24.52
N GLY A 91 3.93 17.39 -24.47
CA GLY A 91 4.17 15.98 -24.14
C GLY A 91 3.62 15.59 -22.77
N LEU A 92 3.85 16.43 -21.76
CA LEU A 92 3.37 16.19 -20.40
C LEU A 92 1.83 16.24 -20.30
N VAL A 93 1.19 17.21 -20.96
CA VAL A 93 -0.28 17.31 -21.02
C VAL A 93 -0.86 16.07 -21.71
N LEU A 94 -0.26 15.61 -22.81
CA LEU A 94 -0.70 14.40 -23.51
C LEU A 94 -0.51 13.13 -22.67
N ALA A 95 0.55 13.05 -21.86
CA ALA A 95 0.77 11.94 -20.94
C ALA A 95 -0.29 11.93 -19.82
N ILE A 96 -0.57 13.09 -19.20
CA ILE A 96 -1.63 13.23 -18.18
C ILE A 96 -3.00 12.88 -18.78
N LEU A 97 -3.34 13.43 -19.94
CA LEU A 97 -4.60 13.11 -20.62
C LEU A 97 -4.72 11.61 -20.88
N SER A 98 -3.62 10.97 -21.29
CA SER A 98 -3.58 9.52 -21.47
C SER A 98 -3.81 8.75 -20.18
N ALA A 99 -3.27 9.20 -19.05
CA ALA A 99 -3.50 8.59 -17.74
C ALA A 99 -4.98 8.70 -17.34
N VAL A 100 -5.58 9.89 -17.53
CA VAL A 100 -7.00 10.15 -17.25
C VAL A 100 -7.90 9.27 -18.13
N LEU A 101 -7.63 9.21 -19.43
CA LEU A 101 -8.42 8.38 -20.37
C LEU A 101 -8.27 6.88 -20.08
N MET A 102 -7.08 6.42 -19.67
CA MET A 102 -6.86 5.04 -19.24
C MET A 102 -7.68 4.72 -17.98
N ALA A 103 -7.59 5.57 -16.96
CA ALA A 103 -8.36 5.44 -15.74
C ALA A 103 -9.87 5.40 -15.99
N TYR A 104 -10.36 6.29 -16.86
CA TYR A 104 -11.75 6.30 -17.30
C TYR A 104 -12.13 5.03 -18.07
N SER A 105 -11.29 4.58 -19.00
CA SER A 105 -11.51 3.36 -19.81
C SER A 105 -11.63 2.11 -18.94
N VAL A 106 -10.79 1.98 -17.91
CA VAL A 106 -10.85 0.86 -16.96
C VAL A 106 -12.16 0.88 -16.17
N ALA A 107 -12.57 2.04 -15.67
CA ALA A 107 -13.84 2.20 -14.95
C ALA A 107 -15.06 1.93 -15.85
N LEU A 108 -15.04 2.42 -17.09
CA LEU A 108 -16.07 2.15 -18.08
C LEU A 108 -16.13 0.65 -18.44
N GLY A 109 -14.99 -0.02 -18.54
CA GLY A 109 -14.91 -1.46 -18.80
C GLY A 109 -15.60 -2.29 -17.72
N ARG A 110 -15.38 -1.95 -16.44
CA ARG A 110 -16.10 -2.55 -15.29
C ARG A 110 -17.61 -2.35 -15.42
N ASN A 111 -18.05 -1.12 -15.67
CA ASN A 111 -19.47 -0.81 -15.79
C ASN A 111 -20.14 -1.49 -17.00
N THR A 112 -19.42 -1.60 -18.12
CA THR A 112 -19.92 -2.32 -19.31
C THR A 112 -20.14 -3.80 -18.98
N ARG A 113 -19.23 -4.41 -18.22
CA ARG A 113 -19.36 -5.80 -17.77
C ARG A 113 -20.55 -6.01 -16.82
N LEU A 114 -20.78 -5.08 -15.90
CA LEU A 114 -21.94 -5.09 -15.00
C LEU A 114 -23.24 -4.86 -15.75
N PHE A 115 -23.27 -3.94 -16.71
CA PHE A 115 -24.42 -3.68 -17.57
C PHE A 115 -24.81 -4.90 -18.42
N VAL A 116 -23.82 -5.60 -19.00
CA VAL A 116 -24.06 -6.85 -19.74
C VAL A 116 -24.65 -7.92 -18.82
N GLN A 117 -24.19 -8.01 -17.57
CA GLN A 117 -24.74 -8.96 -16.60
C GLN A 117 -26.20 -8.65 -16.23
N ASP A 118 -26.50 -7.38 -15.97
CA ASP A 118 -27.84 -6.91 -15.64
C ASP A 118 -28.82 -7.15 -16.80
N LYS A 119 -28.40 -6.84 -18.02
CA LYS A 119 -29.25 -6.95 -19.22
C LYS A 119 -29.51 -8.38 -19.69
N TYR A 120 -28.55 -9.30 -19.51
CA TYR A 120 -28.66 -10.68 -19.99
C TYR A 120 -28.88 -11.72 -18.87
N GLY A 121 -29.09 -11.26 -17.63
CA GLY A 121 -29.51 -12.09 -16.49
C GLY A 121 -28.37 -12.72 -15.68
N ALA A 122 -28.68 -13.10 -14.43
CA ALA A 122 -27.76 -13.81 -13.54
C ALA A 122 -27.56 -15.25 -14.03
N CYS A 123 -26.35 -15.57 -14.51
CA CYS A 123 -26.04 -16.89 -15.03
C CYS A 123 -25.86 -17.92 -13.91
N GLU A 124 -26.61 -19.03 -13.99
CA GLU A 124 -26.48 -20.19 -13.09
C GLU A 124 -25.22 -21.03 -13.39
N SER A 125 -24.67 -20.97 -14.60
CA SER A 125 -23.50 -21.76 -15.03
C SER A 125 -22.24 -20.92 -15.27
N HIS A 126 -21.07 -21.50 -14.94
CA HIS A 126 -19.76 -20.87 -15.14
C HIS A 126 -19.46 -20.51 -16.61
N SER A 127 -19.95 -21.32 -17.56
CA SER A 127 -19.74 -21.09 -18.99
C SER A 127 -20.50 -19.87 -19.51
N ALA A 128 -21.73 -19.68 -19.06
CA ALA A 128 -22.54 -18.51 -19.44
C ALA A 128 -21.93 -17.21 -18.89
N GLN A 129 -21.36 -17.24 -17.67
CA GLN A 129 -20.63 -16.09 -17.12
C GLN A 129 -19.40 -15.72 -17.96
N LEU A 130 -18.63 -16.72 -18.41
CA LEU A 130 -17.46 -16.50 -19.25
C LEU A 130 -17.85 -15.91 -20.61
N HIS A 131 -18.94 -16.39 -21.23
CA HIS A 131 -19.43 -15.86 -22.50
C HIS A 131 -19.82 -14.39 -22.41
N LEU A 132 -20.51 -13.97 -21.34
CA LEU A 132 -20.86 -12.57 -21.12
C LEU A 132 -19.62 -11.69 -20.87
N ALA A 133 -18.63 -12.20 -20.13
CA ALA A 133 -17.36 -11.50 -19.92
C ALA A 133 -16.60 -11.30 -21.24
N LEU A 134 -16.56 -12.34 -22.09
CA LEU A 134 -15.97 -12.28 -23.43
C LEU A 134 -16.70 -11.28 -24.33
N LEU A 135 -18.03 -11.25 -24.31
CA LEU A 135 -18.82 -10.30 -25.08
C LEU A 135 -18.51 -8.85 -24.70
N ALA A 136 -18.50 -8.54 -23.40
CA ALA A 136 -18.15 -7.22 -22.92
C ALA A 136 -16.70 -6.83 -23.30
N SER A 137 -15.77 -7.77 -23.21
CA SER A 137 -14.38 -7.55 -23.61
C SER A 137 -14.25 -7.31 -25.11
N ALA A 138 -14.89 -8.13 -25.94
CA ALA A 138 -14.89 -8.00 -27.40
C ALA A 138 -15.45 -6.64 -27.84
N ALA A 139 -16.57 -6.20 -27.27
CA ALA A 139 -17.17 -4.91 -27.58
C ALA A 139 -16.17 -3.76 -27.36
N THR A 140 -15.56 -3.68 -26.17
CA THR A 140 -14.58 -2.61 -25.89
C THR A 140 -13.35 -2.67 -26.79
N LYS A 141 -12.93 -3.86 -27.23
CA LYS A 141 -11.77 -4.05 -28.12
C LYS A 141 -12.08 -3.66 -29.55
N ILE A 142 -13.28 -3.94 -30.06
CA ILE A 142 -13.72 -3.52 -31.39
C ILE A 142 -13.76 -1.99 -31.44
N PHE A 143 -14.39 -1.33 -30.46
CA PHE A 143 -14.40 0.13 -30.40
C PHE A 143 -13.00 0.72 -30.20
N GLY A 144 -12.16 0.09 -29.38
CA GLY A 144 -10.75 0.49 -29.23
C GLY A 144 -9.94 0.35 -30.52
N ALA A 145 -10.15 -0.72 -31.28
CA ALA A 145 -9.50 -0.94 -32.57
C ALA A 145 -9.95 0.07 -33.61
N LEU A 146 -11.25 0.39 -33.67
CA LEU A 146 -11.77 1.48 -34.51
C LEU A 146 -11.15 2.82 -34.14
N GLY A 147 -11.06 3.12 -32.83
CA GLY A 147 -10.38 4.32 -32.34
C GLY A 147 -8.91 4.36 -32.76
N PHE A 148 -8.19 3.24 -32.66
CA PHE A 148 -6.80 3.16 -33.10
C PHE A 148 -6.66 3.31 -34.62
N LEU A 149 -7.53 2.69 -35.42
CA LEU A 149 -7.54 2.85 -36.89
C LEU A 149 -7.69 4.33 -37.28
N LEU A 150 -8.53 5.08 -36.57
CA LEU A 150 -8.69 6.53 -36.79
C LEU A 150 -7.44 7.34 -36.44
N THR A 151 -6.53 6.80 -35.61
CA THR A 151 -5.25 7.46 -35.28
C THR A 151 -4.12 7.17 -36.26
N ILE A 152 -4.23 6.11 -37.09
CA ILE A 152 -3.19 5.70 -38.05
C ILE A 152 -2.75 6.83 -38.99
N PRO A 153 -3.65 7.66 -39.57
CA PRO A 153 -3.24 8.75 -40.47
C PRO A 153 -2.33 9.80 -39.81
N PHE A 154 -2.32 9.87 -38.48
CA PHE A 154 -1.55 10.85 -37.70
C PHE A 154 -0.24 10.27 -37.17
N LEU A 155 0.07 8.99 -37.42
CA LEU A 155 1.30 8.34 -36.99
C LEU A 155 2.37 8.44 -38.08
N PRO A 156 3.47 9.17 -37.85
CA PRO A 156 4.54 9.28 -38.83
C PRO A 156 5.16 7.90 -39.09
N ASN A 157 5.43 7.59 -40.36
CA ASN A 157 6.08 6.36 -40.82
C ASN A 157 5.37 5.04 -40.44
N PHE A 158 4.08 5.06 -40.09
CA PHE A 158 3.35 3.85 -39.71
C PHE A 158 3.35 2.78 -40.82
N PHE A 159 2.90 3.12 -42.03
CA PHE A 159 2.81 2.16 -43.14
C PHE A 159 4.18 1.58 -43.55
N PRO A 160 5.25 2.39 -43.72
CA PRO A 160 6.60 1.85 -43.95
C PRO A 160 7.11 0.93 -42.83
N ALA A 161 6.85 1.26 -41.56
CA ALA A 161 7.28 0.44 -40.43
C ALA A 161 6.55 -0.91 -40.37
N VAL A 162 5.24 -0.92 -40.63
CA VAL A 162 4.42 -2.15 -40.59
C VAL A 162 4.74 -3.07 -41.77
N THR A 163 4.94 -2.51 -42.97
CA THR A 163 5.25 -3.30 -44.18
C THR A 163 6.66 -3.88 -44.18
N SER A 164 7.58 -3.34 -43.38
CA SER A 164 8.95 -3.84 -43.23
C SER A 164 9.13 -4.85 -42.09
N MET A 165 8.08 -5.16 -41.32
CA MET A 165 8.15 -6.13 -40.23
C MET A 165 8.32 -7.57 -40.73
N SER A 166 9.26 -8.30 -40.13
CA SER A 166 9.46 -9.72 -40.40
C SER A 166 8.30 -10.59 -39.88
N ALA A 167 8.18 -11.82 -40.40
CA ALA A 167 7.17 -12.78 -39.94
C ALA A 167 7.28 -13.09 -38.43
N ILE A 168 8.50 -13.10 -37.88
CA ILE A 168 8.76 -13.29 -36.45
C ILE A 168 8.21 -12.11 -35.65
N ALA A 169 8.43 -10.88 -36.12
CA ALA A 169 7.89 -9.69 -35.47
C ALA A 169 6.35 -9.69 -35.47
N TRP A 170 5.73 -10.07 -36.57
CA TRP A 170 4.28 -10.27 -36.65
C TRP A 170 3.77 -11.36 -35.69
N GLY A 171 4.51 -12.46 -35.55
CA GLY A 171 4.22 -13.50 -34.56
C GLY A 171 4.16 -12.94 -33.13
N TRP A 172 5.14 -12.11 -32.75
CA TRP A 172 5.14 -11.41 -31.46
C TRP A 172 3.99 -10.41 -31.31
N VAL A 173 3.62 -9.68 -32.37
CA VAL A 173 2.47 -8.77 -32.34
C VAL A 173 1.17 -9.52 -32.05
N VAL A 174 0.93 -10.64 -32.75
CA VAL A 174 -0.25 -11.48 -32.54
C VAL A 174 -0.25 -12.08 -31.14
N PHE A 175 0.88 -12.60 -30.67
CA PHE A 175 1.00 -13.16 -29.32
C PHE A 175 0.71 -12.12 -28.24
N ASN A 176 1.32 -10.93 -28.33
CA ASN A 176 1.08 -9.84 -27.38
C ASN A 176 -0.39 -9.39 -27.40
N GLY A 177 -1.00 -9.24 -28.58
CA GLY A 177 -2.39 -8.80 -28.70
C GLY A 177 -3.40 -9.83 -28.19
N ALA A 178 -3.25 -11.09 -28.60
CA ALA A 178 -4.18 -12.17 -28.27
C ALA A 178 -4.00 -12.71 -26.85
N VAL A 179 -2.76 -12.91 -26.39
CA VAL A 179 -2.50 -13.52 -25.09
C VAL A 179 -2.42 -12.45 -24.02
N ILE A 180 -1.43 -11.56 -24.10
CA ILE A 180 -1.13 -10.61 -23.02
C ILE A 180 -2.25 -9.58 -22.87
N VAL A 181 -2.61 -8.89 -23.96
CA VAL A 181 -3.60 -7.81 -23.90
C VAL A 181 -5.02 -8.34 -23.74
N THR A 182 -5.41 -9.43 -24.43
CA THR A 182 -6.80 -9.93 -24.38
C THR A 182 -7.09 -10.73 -23.13
N LEU A 183 -6.24 -11.70 -22.78
CA LEU A 183 -6.45 -12.48 -21.58
C LEU A 183 -6.26 -11.61 -20.34
N GLY A 184 -5.21 -10.79 -20.30
CA GLY A 184 -4.93 -9.89 -19.17
C GLY A 184 -6.03 -8.85 -18.93
N SER A 185 -6.54 -8.19 -19.99
CA SER A 185 -7.65 -7.25 -19.82
C SER A 185 -8.97 -7.92 -19.43
N LEU A 186 -9.21 -9.15 -19.91
CA LEU A 186 -10.41 -9.92 -19.55
C LEU A 186 -10.38 -10.31 -18.06
N THR A 187 -9.27 -10.91 -17.59
CA THR A 187 -9.12 -11.33 -16.20
C THR A 187 -9.16 -10.13 -15.25
N TYR A 188 -8.51 -9.03 -15.61
CA TYR A 188 -8.51 -7.80 -14.81
C TYR A 188 -9.91 -7.19 -14.68
N ARG A 189 -10.68 -7.11 -15.78
CA ARG A 189 -12.06 -6.60 -15.75
C ARG A 189 -13.01 -7.52 -15.00
N GLU A 190 -12.85 -8.83 -15.13
CA GLU A 190 -13.66 -9.79 -14.39
C GLU A 190 -13.37 -9.68 -12.89
N ALA A 191 -12.11 -9.51 -12.48
CA ALA A 191 -11.75 -9.25 -11.09
C ALA A 191 -12.39 -7.94 -10.57
N LEU A 192 -12.33 -6.85 -11.35
CA LEU A 192 -12.97 -5.58 -10.99
C LEU A 192 -14.49 -5.64 -10.96
N ALA A 193 -15.13 -6.47 -11.78
CA ALA A 193 -16.59 -6.63 -11.81
C ALA A 193 -17.09 -7.51 -10.66
N ARG A 194 -16.31 -8.52 -10.26
CA ARG A 194 -16.66 -9.45 -9.17
C ARG A 194 -16.40 -8.90 -7.78
N THR A 195 -15.57 -7.87 -7.65
CA THR A 195 -15.26 -7.27 -6.35
C THR A 195 -15.78 -5.85 -6.26
N ASP A 196 -16.23 -5.45 -5.08
CA ASP A 196 -16.54 -4.06 -4.75
C ASP A 196 -15.29 -3.25 -4.34
N ARG A 197 -14.11 -3.89 -4.40
CA ARG A 197 -12.84 -3.33 -3.94
C ARG A 197 -12.18 -2.51 -5.04
N VAL A 198 -12.43 -1.21 -5.01
CA VAL A 198 -11.80 -0.24 -5.92
C VAL A 198 -10.27 -0.19 -5.77
N GLU A 199 -9.74 -0.67 -4.64
CA GLU A 199 -8.30 -0.72 -4.35
C GLU A 199 -7.53 -1.70 -5.24
N LEU A 200 -8.20 -2.63 -5.93
CA LEU A 200 -7.57 -3.56 -6.87
C LEU A 200 -6.81 -2.85 -8.00
N ALA A 201 -7.13 -1.60 -8.32
CA ALA A 201 -6.34 -0.83 -9.29
C ALA A 201 -4.89 -0.65 -8.83
N VAL A 202 -4.64 -0.50 -7.52
CA VAL A 202 -3.30 -0.25 -6.96
C VAL A 202 -2.38 -1.45 -7.14
N LEU A 203 -2.93 -2.67 -7.22
CA LEU A 203 -2.15 -3.87 -7.55
C LEU A 203 -1.45 -3.77 -8.90
N TRP A 204 -1.91 -2.89 -9.79
CA TRP A 204 -1.22 -2.64 -11.05
C TRP A 204 0.25 -2.25 -10.84
N TYR A 205 0.59 -1.57 -9.74
CA TYR A 205 1.97 -1.22 -9.44
C TYR A 205 2.87 -2.44 -9.18
N THR A 206 2.33 -3.64 -8.94
CA THR A 206 3.13 -4.87 -8.88
C THR A 206 3.65 -5.32 -10.24
N THR A 207 3.04 -4.86 -11.34
CA THR A 207 3.43 -5.22 -12.71
C THR A 207 4.91 -4.95 -13.01
N PRO A 208 5.46 -3.73 -12.80
CA PRO A 208 6.88 -3.47 -13.02
C PRO A 208 7.79 -4.33 -12.14
N VAL A 209 7.39 -4.64 -10.91
CA VAL A 209 8.16 -5.53 -10.01
C VAL A 209 8.28 -6.93 -10.61
N PHE A 210 7.16 -7.52 -11.03
CA PHE A 210 7.17 -8.84 -11.65
C PHE A 210 7.85 -8.84 -13.01
N ALA A 211 7.71 -7.79 -13.81
CA ALA A 211 8.39 -7.67 -15.09
C ALA A 211 9.91 -7.72 -14.93
N LEU A 212 10.47 -6.91 -14.02
CA LEU A 212 11.90 -6.90 -13.72
C LEU A 212 12.38 -8.23 -13.13
N PHE A 213 11.57 -8.86 -12.27
CA PHE A 213 11.87 -10.19 -11.75
C PHE A 213 11.95 -11.25 -12.86
N TRP A 214 11.03 -11.23 -13.83
CA TRP A 214 11.06 -12.12 -14.99
C TRP A 214 12.27 -11.86 -15.90
N LEU A 215 12.62 -10.59 -16.14
CA LEU A 215 13.80 -10.22 -16.92
C LEU A 215 15.10 -10.67 -16.24
N TRP A 216 15.15 -10.57 -14.90
CA TRP A 216 16.26 -11.08 -14.11
C TRP A 216 16.39 -12.60 -14.18
N ILE A 217 15.28 -13.35 -14.03
CA ILE A 217 15.28 -14.82 -14.20
C ILE A 217 15.75 -15.21 -15.60
N ALA A 218 15.34 -14.45 -16.62
CA ALA A 218 15.77 -14.67 -18.00
C ALA A 218 17.24 -14.28 -18.26
N GLY A 219 17.94 -13.72 -17.27
CA GLY A 219 19.33 -13.28 -17.39
C GLY A 219 19.50 -12.03 -18.26
N VAL A 220 18.42 -11.27 -18.51
CA VAL A 220 18.41 -10.08 -19.37
C VAL A 220 18.82 -8.83 -18.59
N GLU A 221 18.45 -8.73 -17.31
CA GLU A 221 18.76 -7.60 -16.45
C GLU A 221 19.28 -8.02 -15.07
N SER A 222 20.03 -7.12 -14.42
CA SER A 222 20.47 -7.27 -13.03
C SER A 222 19.56 -6.47 -12.09
N LEU A 223 19.12 -7.09 -10.99
CA LEU A 223 18.34 -6.38 -9.97
C LEU A 223 19.21 -5.35 -9.24
N THR A 224 18.83 -4.08 -9.32
CA THR A 224 19.48 -3.00 -8.57
C THR A 224 18.84 -2.82 -7.19
N VAL A 225 19.55 -2.12 -6.29
CA VAL A 225 19.02 -1.78 -4.95
C VAL A 225 17.72 -0.97 -5.06
N ALA A 226 17.62 -0.06 -6.04
CA ALA A 226 16.41 0.72 -6.30
C ALA A 226 15.20 -0.18 -6.66
N VAL A 227 15.41 -1.23 -7.46
CA VAL A 227 14.37 -2.22 -7.78
C VAL A 227 13.92 -2.94 -6.51
N GLY A 228 14.86 -3.39 -5.67
CA GLY A 228 14.54 -4.07 -4.40
C GLY A 228 13.71 -3.20 -3.46
N LEU A 229 14.08 -1.93 -3.28
CA LEU A 229 13.38 -1.01 -2.38
C LEU A 229 12.02 -0.58 -2.93
N GLY A 230 11.94 -0.25 -4.23
CA GLY A 230 10.67 0.10 -4.87
C GLY A 230 9.68 -1.08 -4.84
N ALA A 231 10.17 -2.31 -5.06
CA ALA A 231 9.38 -3.53 -4.91
C ALA A 231 8.88 -3.72 -3.47
N LEU A 232 9.73 -3.48 -2.48
CA LEU A 232 9.37 -3.56 -1.06
C LEU A 232 8.23 -2.59 -0.72
N LEU A 233 8.31 -1.33 -1.20
CA LEU A 233 7.27 -0.32 -1.02
C LEU A 233 5.94 -0.73 -1.65
N ILE A 234 5.99 -1.18 -2.91
CA ILE A 234 4.80 -1.60 -3.68
C ILE A 234 4.14 -2.81 -3.04
N VAL A 235 4.91 -3.86 -2.73
CA VAL A 235 4.39 -5.11 -2.16
C VAL A 235 3.83 -4.85 -0.76
N SER A 236 4.54 -4.09 0.06
CA SER A 236 4.06 -3.72 1.40
C SER A 236 2.76 -2.93 1.29
N ALA A 237 2.71 -1.87 0.49
CA ALA A 237 1.51 -1.04 0.32
C ALA A 237 0.30 -1.86 -0.14
N ASN A 238 0.48 -2.76 -1.11
CA ASN A 238 -0.59 -3.64 -1.60
C ASN A 238 -1.01 -4.69 -0.56
N ALA A 239 -0.07 -5.29 0.17
CA ALA A 239 -0.40 -6.17 1.28
C ALA A 239 -1.24 -5.44 2.33
N LEU A 240 -0.90 -4.18 2.65
CA LEU A 240 -1.65 -3.36 3.60
C LEU A 240 -3.03 -2.98 3.07
N LEU A 241 -3.19 -2.75 1.77
CA LEU A 241 -4.49 -2.46 1.18
C LEU A 241 -5.42 -3.69 1.24
N HIS A 242 -4.89 -4.89 1.02
CA HIS A 242 -5.71 -6.10 0.83
C HIS A 242 -5.90 -6.98 2.07
N LEU A 243 -4.94 -6.99 3.01
CA LEU A 243 -4.98 -7.87 4.19
C LEU A 243 -5.91 -7.37 5.30
N ARG A 244 -6.64 -6.25 5.12
CA ARG A 244 -7.37 -5.56 6.22
C ARG A 244 -6.49 -5.44 7.48
N SER A 245 -5.18 -5.22 7.31
CA SER A 245 -4.28 -5.18 8.46
C SER A 245 -4.73 -4.08 9.41
N ASP A 246 -4.65 -4.37 10.71
CA ASP A 246 -5.00 -3.47 11.78
C ASP A 246 -4.38 -2.09 11.51
N THR A 247 -5.21 -1.03 11.50
CA THR A 247 -4.74 0.37 11.35
C THR A 247 -4.12 0.88 12.65
N THR A 248 -3.53 0.00 13.45
CA THR A 248 -2.89 0.41 14.68
C THR A 248 -1.73 1.35 14.35
N PRO A 249 -1.49 2.38 15.17
CA PRO A 249 -0.38 3.29 14.99
C PRO A 249 0.97 2.59 14.83
N ALA A 250 1.13 1.45 15.51
CA ALA A 250 2.29 0.57 15.39
C ALA A 250 2.52 0.12 13.95
N PHE A 251 1.47 -0.41 13.33
CA PHE A 251 1.53 -0.95 11.99
C PHE A 251 1.81 0.11 10.92
N VAL A 252 1.20 1.30 11.07
CA VAL A 252 1.52 2.47 10.22
C VAL A 252 2.99 2.87 10.41
N GLY A 253 3.48 2.87 11.65
CA GLY A 253 4.87 3.22 11.94
C GLY A 253 5.91 2.22 11.44
N VAL A 254 5.59 0.92 11.35
CA VAL A 254 6.46 -0.05 10.68
C VAL A 254 6.65 0.31 9.22
N PHE A 255 5.54 0.59 8.54
CA PHE A 255 5.56 0.98 7.14
C PHE A 255 6.31 2.29 6.92
N LEU A 256 6.15 3.22 7.86
CA LEU A 256 6.88 4.49 7.99
C LEU A 256 8.40 4.24 8.08
N SER A 257 8.82 3.44 9.04
CA SER A 257 10.23 3.12 9.27
C SER A 257 10.81 2.38 8.07
N LEU A 258 10.11 1.40 7.53
CA LEU A 258 10.52 0.67 6.33
C LEU A 258 10.78 1.63 5.18
N SER A 259 9.87 2.58 4.94
CA SER A 259 9.99 3.54 3.84
C SER A 259 11.11 4.56 4.05
N ILE A 260 11.25 5.16 5.25
CA ILE A 260 12.36 6.10 5.56
C ILE A 260 13.70 5.38 5.48
N THR A 261 13.84 4.23 6.16
CA THR A 261 15.10 3.51 6.21
C THR A 261 15.50 3.05 4.82
N SER A 262 14.55 2.59 4.00
CA SER A 262 14.79 2.29 2.58
C SER A 262 15.37 3.47 1.81
N VAL A 263 14.77 4.66 1.94
CA VAL A 263 15.26 5.86 1.26
C VAL A 263 16.65 6.27 1.76
N ILE A 264 16.89 6.24 3.07
CA ILE A 264 18.19 6.60 3.65
C ILE A 264 19.27 5.64 3.14
N VAL A 265 19.01 4.33 3.17
CA VAL A 265 19.94 3.30 2.68
C VAL A 265 20.26 3.50 1.20
N LEU A 266 19.29 3.93 0.39
CA LEU A 266 19.52 4.21 -1.03
C LEU A 266 20.38 5.46 -1.26
N MET A 267 20.14 6.52 -0.47
CA MET A 267 20.75 7.83 -0.69
C MET A 267 22.10 8.00 0.01
N THR A 268 22.44 7.14 0.98
CA THR A 268 23.65 7.29 1.78
C THR A 268 24.51 6.03 1.70
N PRO A 269 25.79 6.14 1.28
CA PRO A 269 26.70 5.01 1.36
C PRO A 269 26.92 4.62 2.83
N PRO A 270 27.16 3.33 3.11
CA PRO A 270 27.46 2.90 4.47
C PRO A 270 28.76 3.53 4.97
N VAL A 271 28.77 3.87 6.26
CA VAL A 271 29.95 4.40 6.93
C VAL A 271 30.70 3.24 7.58
N VAL A 272 31.99 3.12 7.30
CA VAL A 272 32.82 2.05 7.87
C VAL A 272 33.08 2.34 9.36
N LEU A 273 32.43 1.60 10.26
CA LEU A 273 32.54 1.79 11.72
C LEU A 273 33.99 1.76 12.23
N VAL A 274 34.82 0.90 11.65
CA VAL A 274 36.24 0.73 12.02
C VAL A 274 37.03 2.04 11.93
N GLN A 275 36.63 2.97 11.05
CA GLN A 275 37.29 4.28 10.92
C GLN A 275 37.06 5.19 12.14
N TYR A 276 35.96 5.00 12.87
CA TYR A 276 35.60 5.79 14.05
C TYR A 276 35.87 5.04 15.35
N MET A 277 35.68 3.72 15.35
CA MET A 277 35.84 2.84 16.49
C MET A 277 36.57 1.55 16.06
N PRO A 278 37.91 1.53 16.07
CA PRO A 278 38.70 0.45 15.47
C PRO A 278 38.58 -0.89 16.19
N ASN A 279 38.14 -0.90 17.46
CA ASN A 279 38.03 -2.10 18.29
C ASN A 279 36.58 -2.55 18.51
N THR A 280 35.61 -1.97 17.80
CA THR A 280 34.18 -2.21 18.07
C THR A 280 33.49 -2.67 16.79
N SER A 281 32.82 -3.82 16.83
CA SER A 281 31.98 -4.25 15.71
C SER A 281 30.56 -3.69 15.83
N LEU A 282 29.83 -3.61 14.70
CA LEU A 282 28.42 -3.22 14.71
C LEU A 282 27.59 -4.17 15.58
N VAL A 283 27.95 -5.46 15.57
CA VAL A 283 27.30 -6.48 16.40
C VAL A 283 27.48 -6.12 17.87
N ASP A 284 28.68 -5.75 18.31
CA ASP A 284 28.91 -5.37 19.72
C ASP A 284 28.12 -4.14 20.14
N LEU A 285 27.94 -3.19 19.22
CA LEU A 285 27.24 -1.93 19.48
C LEU A 285 25.72 -2.13 19.60
N VAL A 286 25.15 -3.02 18.81
CA VAL A 286 23.69 -3.13 18.63
C VAL A 286 23.09 -4.41 19.23
N ALA A 287 23.87 -5.48 19.42
CA ALA A 287 23.38 -6.75 19.94
C ALA A 287 22.75 -6.61 21.33
N LEU A 288 23.37 -5.86 22.25
CA LEU A 288 22.84 -5.66 23.59
C LEU A 288 21.54 -4.81 23.58
N PRO A 289 21.48 -3.64 22.93
CA PRO A 289 20.22 -2.89 22.76
C PRO A 289 19.10 -3.70 22.11
N ILE A 290 19.36 -4.39 20.99
CA ILE A 290 18.37 -5.22 20.30
C ILE A 290 17.92 -6.39 21.18
N GLY A 291 18.85 -7.06 21.85
CA GLY A 291 18.55 -8.15 22.76
C GLY A 291 17.62 -7.72 23.89
N LEU A 292 17.91 -6.58 24.53
CA LEU A 292 17.07 -6.01 25.59
C LEU A 292 15.68 -5.63 25.08
N ILE A 293 15.58 -4.97 23.91
CA ILE A 293 14.30 -4.62 23.30
C ILE A 293 13.50 -5.88 22.94
N SER A 294 14.16 -6.92 22.43
CA SER A 294 13.51 -8.16 22.02
C SER A 294 12.98 -8.95 23.22
N ILE A 295 13.77 -9.05 24.29
CA ILE A 295 13.37 -9.74 25.53
C ILE A 295 12.23 -8.97 26.21
N LEU A 296 12.40 -7.67 26.42
CA LEU A 296 11.38 -6.84 27.04
C LEU A 296 10.10 -6.79 26.19
N GLY A 297 10.26 -6.66 24.89
CA GLY A 297 9.16 -6.71 23.93
C GLY A 297 8.42 -8.03 23.97
N GLY A 298 9.13 -9.16 24.00
CA GLY A 298 8.54 -10.50 24.11
C GLY A 298 7.69 -10.66 25.37
N PHE A 299 8.23 -10.38 26.55
CA PHE A 299 7.50 -10.48 27.82
C PHE A 299 6.29 -9.53 27.87
N LEU A 300 6.43 -8.31 27.37
CA LEU A 300 5.34 -7.34 27.38
C LEU A 300 4.25 -7.72 26.36
N LEU A 301 4.61 -8.23 25.18
CA LEU A 301 3.67 -8.74 24.19
C LEU A 301 2.87 -9.92 24.72
N GLU A 302 3.53 -10.88 25.39
CA GLU A 302 2.87 -12.00 26.04
C GLU A 302 1.88 -11.53 27.10
N ARG A 303 2.29 -10.58 27.95
CA ARG A 303 1.44 -9.99 28.99
C ARG A 303 0.27 -9.19 28.40
N ILE A 304 0.47 -8.44 27.33
CA ILE A 304 -0.60 -7.72 26.62
C ILE A 304 -1.58 -8.71 26.02
N SER A 305 -1.09 -9.81 25.44
CA SER A 305 -1.91 -10.86 24.84
C SER A 305 -2.76 -11.57 25.90
N SER A 306 -2.17 -11.95 27.04
CA SER A 306 -2.90 -12.58 28.14
C SER A 306 -3.99 -11.65 28.69
N LEU A 307 -3.65 -10.37 28.90
CA LEU A 307 -4.60 -9.35 29.36
C LEU A 307 -5.74 -9.13 28.35
N HIS A 308 -5.46 -9.15 27.05
CA HIS A 308 -6.51 -9.05 26.02
C HIS A 308 -7.42 -10.29 26.00
N ALA A 309 -6.87 -11.48 26.22
CA ALA A 309 -7.65 -12.71 26.34
C ALA A 309 -8.56 -12.69 27.57
N GLU A 310 -8.01 -12.30 28.73
CA GLU A 310 -8.76 -12.10 29.98
C GLU A 310 -9.84 -11.02 29.82
N ALA A 311 -9.52 -9.90 29.18
CA ALA A 311 -10.49 -8.84 28.93
C ALA A 311 -11.64 -9.28 28.03
N ARG A 312 -11.38 -10.13 27.01
CA ARG A 312 -12.43 -10.71 26.18
C ARG A 312 -13.35 -11.62 26.99
N LEU A 313 -12.79 -12.48 27.83
CA LEU A 313 -13.56 -13.35 28.72
C LEU A 313 -14.41 -12.54 29.71
N GLY A 314 -13.83 -11.50 30.33
CA GLY A 314 -14.56 -10.62 31.24
C GLY A 314 -15.72 -9.87 30.56
N VAL A 315 -15.51 -9.42 29.32
CA VAL A 315 -16.58 -8.79 28.51
C VAL A 315 -17.66 -9.80 28.12
N MET A 316 -17.31 -11.04 27.79
CA MET A 316 -18.28 -12.11 27.51
C MET A 316 -19.16 -12.39 28.73
N HIS A 317 -18.58 -12.54 29.92
CA HIS A 317 -19.35 -12.72 31.16
C HIS A 317 -20.30 -11.56 31.48
N LEU A 318 -19.87 -10.32 31.22
CA LEU A 318 -20.74 -9.14 31.36
C LEU A 318 -21.88 -9.13 30.33
N THR A 319 -21.61 -9.66 29.13
CA THR A 319 -22.61 -9.80 28.07
C THR A 319 -23.65 -10.85 28.46
N ASP A 320 -23.21 -12.05 28.87
CA ASP A 320 -24.07 -13.14 29.33
C ASP A 320 -24.96 -12.71 30.51
N TYR A 321 -24.43 -11.88 31.41
CA TYR A 321 -25.19 -11.35 32.54
C TYR A 321 -26.31 -10.39 32.11
N LEU A 322 -26.07 -9.53 31.14
CA LEU A 322 -27.09 -8.65 30.58
C LEU A 322 -28.15 -9.45 29.82
N GLU A 323 -27.73 -10.45 29.04
CA GLU A 323 -28.65 -11.36 28.34
C GLU A 323 -29.53 -12.15 29.32
N GLY A 324 -28.94 -12.67 30.40
CA GLY A 324 -29.66 -13.38 31.45
C GLY A 324 -30.67 -12.52 32.22
N ARG A 325 -30.53 -11.19 32.18
CA ARG A 325 -31.51 -10.23 32.74
C ARG A 325 -32.55 -9.74 31.73
N GLY A 326 -32.45 -10.13 30.47
CA GLY A 326 -33.29 -9.62 29.38
C GLY A 326 -33.05 -8.13 29.09
N GLU A 327 -31.92 -7.56 29.56
CA GLU A 327 -31.55 -6.18 29.28
C GLU A 327 -30.92 -6.07 27.88
N ALA A 328 -31.11 -4.93 27.23
CA ALA A 328 -30.51 -4.69 25.93
C ALA A 328 -28.97 -4.66 26.05
N VAL A 329 -28.31 -5.71 25.54
CA VAL A 329 -26.85 -5.78 25.43
C VAL A 329 -26.39 -4.72 24.46
N THR A 330 -25.97 -3.58 24.97
CA THR A 330 -25.43 -2.47 24.19
C THR A 330 -24.05 -2.10 24.72
N SER A 331 -23.16 -1.59 23.87
CA SER A 331 -21.83 -1.16 24.31
C SER A 331 -21.85 -0.17 25.48
N PRO A 332 -22.76 0.83 25.53
CA PRO A 332 -22.92 1.71 26.69
C PRO A 332 -23.40 0.97 27.94
N ALA A 333 -24.25 -0.06 27.82
CA ALA A 333 -24.71 -0.83 28.96
C ALA A 333 -23.58 -1.65 29.59
N ILE A 334 -22.75 -2.32 28.77
CA ILE A 334 -21.59 -3.07 29.26
C ILE A 334 -20.57 -2.12 29.91
N LEU A 335 -20.31 -0.95 29.30
CA LEU A 335 -19.45 0.07 29.91
C LEU A 335 -20.00 0.58 31.23
N GLY A 336 -21.31 0.82 31.31
CA GLY A 336 -21.99 1.21 32.55
C GLY A 336 -21.83 0.16 33.66
N LEU A 337 -21.79 -1.13 33.33
CA LEU A 337 -21.46 -2.18 34.30
C LEU A 337 -19.99 -2.08 34.74
N VAL A 338 -19.06 -1.85 33.82
CA VAL A 338 -17.63 -1.69 34.15
C VAL A 338 -17.39 -0.48 35.06
N GLU A 339 -18.23 0.54 35.04
CA GLU A 339 -18.14 1.73 35.91
C GLU A 339 -18.87 1.59 37.26
N ARG A 340 -19.85 0.66 37.37
CA ARG A 340 -20.60 0.42 38.61
C ARG A 340 -19.76 -0.27 39.69
N ARG A 341 -19.97 0.14 40.96
CA ARG A 341 -19.33 -0.51 42.13
C ARG A 341 -20.20 -1.61 42.74
N ASP A 342 -21.52 -1.54 42.54
CA ASP A 342 -22.49 -2.45 43.16
C ASP A 342 -22.87 -3.58 42.20
N LEU A 343 -21.93 -4.51 41.99
CA LEU A 343 -22.15 -5.72 41.17
C LEU A 343 -22.11 -6.96 42.05
N PRO A 344 -22.75 -8.08 41.65
CA PRO A 344 -22.62 -9.34 42.37
C PRO A 344 -21.16 -9.84 42.36
N GLU A 345 -20.74 -10.53 43.43
CA GLU A 345 -19.33 -10.88 43.70
C GLU A 345 -18.64 -11.59 42.52
N ASN A 346 -19.38 -12.45 41.81
CA ASN A 346 -18.92 -13.18 40.63
C ASN A 346 -18.55 -12.27 39.43
N LEU A 347 -19.07 -11.04 39.36
CA LEU A 347 -18.75 -10.05 38.32
C LEU A 347 -17.79 -8.96 38.82
N GLN A 348 -17.69 -8.75 40.12
CA GLN A 348 -16.79 -7.74 40.69
C GLN A 348 -15.33 -8.04 40.33
N GLU A 349 -14.93 -9.31 40.35
CA GLU A 349 -13.59 -9.74 39.98
C GLU A 349 -13.29 -9.41 38.51
N GLN A 350 -14.19 -9.78 37.59
CA GLN A 350 -14.07 -9.51 36.16
C GLN A 350 -14.01 -8.01 35.85
N VAL A 351 -14.86 -7.20 36.48
CA VAL A 351 -14.85 -5.74 36.33
C VAL A 351 -13.58 -5.12 36.90
N ARG A 352 -13.06 -5.64 38.02
CA ARG A 352 -11.80 -5.18 38.59
C ARG A 352 -10.63 -5.46 37.65
N HIS A 353 -10.56 -6.64 37.05
CA HIS A 353 -9.54 -6.97 36.04
C HIS A 353 -9.63 -6.06 34.81
N LEU A 354 -10.84 -5.80 34.30
CA LEU A 354 -11.07 -4.87 33.18
C LEU A 354 -10.63 -3.44 33.51
N ARG A 355 -10.91 -2.94 34.72
CA ARG A 355 -10.45 -1.62 35.18
C ARG A 355 -8.93 -1.54 35.32
N LEU A 356 -8.32 -2.57 35.88
CA LEU A 356 -6.86 -2.63 36.02
C LEU A 356 -6.16 -2.68 34.65
N GLY A 357 -6.76 -3.35 33.67
CA GLY A 357 -6.27 -3.42 32.30
C GLY A 357 -6.31 -2.10 31.51
N GLN A 358 -7.09 -1.10 31.96
CA GLN A 358 -7.13 0.23 31.34
C GLN A 358 -5.86 1.05 31.61
N TYR A 359 -5.13 0.73 32.69
CA TYR A 359 -3.87 1.38 33.01
C TYR A 359 -2.75 0.86 32.09
N PRO A 360 -1.82 1.73 31.65
CA PRO A 360 -0.67 1.30 30.87
C PRO A 360 0.15 0.27 31.64
N ILE A 361 0.37 -0.88 31.01
CA ILE A 361 1.17 -1.98 31.56
C ILE A 361 2.63 -1.56 31.72
N ILE A 362 3.08 -0.63 30.88
CA ILE A 362 4.46 -0.15 30.78
C ILE A 362 4.61 1.16 31.54
N ARG A 363 5.66 1.25 32.37
CA ARG A 363 5.99 2.48 33.06
C ARG A 363 6.62 3.50 32.09
N PRO A 364 6.39 4.81 32.27
CA PRO A 364 6.97 5.83 31.39
C PRO A 364 8.50 5.74 31.25
N GLY A 365 9.20 5.33 32.32
CA GLY A 365 10.66 5.13 32.29
C GLY A 365 11.11 3.97 31.40
N GLU A 366 10.39 2.84 31.42
CA GLU A 366 10.66 1.69 30.54
C GLU A 366 10.41 2.05 29.08
N LEU A 367 9.35 2.82 28.81
CA LEU A 367 9.05 3.34 27.49
C LEU A 367 10.17 4.26 26.97
N LEU A 368 10.68 5.15 27.82
CA LEU A 368 11.77 6.05 27.46
C LEU A 368 13.05 5.27 27.11
N VAL A 369 13.39 4.25 27.89
CA VAL A 369 14.53 3.35 27.61
C VAL A 369 14.35 2.62 26.28
N MET A 370 13.15 2.12 26.00
CA MET A 370 12.84 1.44 24.73
C MET A 370 12.97 2.38 23.53
N TRP A 371 12.50 3.63 23.65
CA TRP A 371 12.63 4.63 22.60
C TRP A 371 14.08 5.03 22.35
N THR A 372 14.87 5.25 23.40
CA THR A 372 16.28 5.65 23.25
C THR A 372 17.12 4.53 22.68
N LEU A 373 17.01 3.31 23.22
CA LEU A 373 17.73 2.14 22.69
C LEU A 373 17.28 1.79 21.27
N GLY A 374 15.97 1.91 21.00
CA GLY A 374 15.41 1.64 19.67
C GLY A 374 15.92 2.62 18.63
N LEU A 375 15.85 3.92 18.93
CA LEU A 375 16.36 4.97 18.04
C LEU A 375 17.87 4.83 17.81
N PHE A 376 18.64 4.59 18.88
CA PHE A 376 20.08 4.36 18.79
C PHE A 376 20.40 3.18 17.86
N SER A 377 19.69 2.07 18.03
CA SER A 377 19.87 0.87 17.21
C SER A 377 19.51 1.12 15.74
N VAL A 378 18.40 1.80 15.46
CA VAL A 378 17.99 2.17 14.10
C VAL A 378 19.07 3.01 13.42
N ILE A 379 19.58 4.03 14.11
CA ILE A 379 20.65 4.90 13.58
C ILE A 379 21.91 4.08 13.29
N CYS A 380 22.36 3.27 14.25
CA CYS A 380 23.59 2.51 14.11
C CYS A 380 23.52 1.50 12.96
N VAL A 381 22.43 0.74 12.86
CA VAL A 381 22.25 -0.25 11.79
C VAL A 381 22.05 0.43 10.44
N THR A 382 21.40 1.60 10.39
CA THR A 382 21.22 2.30 9.10
C THR A 382 22.53 2.92 8.60
N VAL A 383 23.32 3.54 9.49
CA VAL A 383 24.54 4.29 9.12
C VAL A 383 25.74 3.37 8.93
N PHE A 384 25.96 2.42 9.84
CA PHE A 384 27.17 1.60 9.89
C PHE A 384 27.00 0.18 9.30
N ARG A 385 25.97 -0.02 8.46
CA ARG A 385 25.70 -1.31 7.80
C ARG A 385 26.86 -1.76 6.90
N VAL A 386 26.87 -3.05 6.60
CA VAL A 386 27.81 -3.63 5.63
C VAL A 386 27.42 -3.21 4.22
N GLU A 387 28.42 -2.87 3.39
CA GLU A 387 28.24 -2.48 1.99
C GLU A 387 27.92 -3.68 1.09
N ASN A 388 26.71 -4.23 1.27
CA ASN A 388 26.14 -5.24 0.39
C ASN A 388 24.61 -5.26 0.53
N VAL A 389 23.94 -5.89 -0.45
CA VAL A 389 22.47 -6.03 -0.48
C VAL A 389 21.92 -6.69 0.79
N VAL A 390 22.67 -7.61 1.39
CA VAL A 390 22.28 -8.30 2.62
C VAL A 390 22.27 -7.32 3.81
N GLY A 391 23.29 -6.46 3.93
CA GLY A 391 23.41 -5.43 4.96
C GLY A 391 22.31 -4.37 4.84
N ASP A 392 22.00 -3.95 3.61
CA ASP A 392 20.90 -3.03 3.31
C ASP A 392 19.55 -3.62 3.73
N ALA A 393 19.27 -4.87 3.34
CA ALA A 393 18.04 -5.56 3.71
C ALA A 393 17.91 -5.74 5.22
N LEU A 394 19.01 -6.12 5.89
CA LEU A 394 19.05 -6.34 7.33
C LEU A 394 18.82 -5.01 8.08
N ALA A 395 19.33 -3.89 7.56
CA ALA A 395 19.07 -2.57 8.14
C ALA A 395 17.61 -2.15 8.05
N VAL A 396 16.96 -2.37 6.90
CA VAL A 396 15.54 -2.07 6.71
C VAL A 396 14.67 -2.95 7.60
N LEU A 397 14.92 -4.27 7.62
CA LEU A 397 14.16 -5.23 8.42
C LEU A 397 14.28 -4.94 9.92
N THR A 398 15.51 -4.79 10.41
CA THR A 398 15.77 -4.56 11.84
C THR A 398 15.17 -3.24 12.30
N SER A 399 15.31 -2.18 11.50
CA SER A 399 14.73 -0.87 11.84
C SER A 399 13.21 -0.93 11.91
N SER A 400 12.58 -1.57 10.91
CA SER A 400 11.12 -1.72 10.86
C SER A 400 10.59 -2.58 12.02
N ALA A 401 11.31 -3.63 12.41
CA ALA A 401 10.96 -4.50 13.54
C ALA A 401 11.09 -3.79 14.89
N ILE A 402 12.16 -3.03 15.11
CA ILE A 402 12.33 -2.22 16.33
C ILE A 402 11.22 -1.17 16.40
N CYS A 403 10.92 -0.49 15.30
CA CYS A 403 9.86 0.50 15.24
C CYS A 403 8.49 -0.13 15.54
N TYR A 404 8.21 -1.34 15.03
CA TYR A 404 7.01 -2.11 15.35
C TYR A 404 6.86 -2.30 16.86
N ILE A 405 7.88 -2.89 17.49
CA ILE A 405 7.86 -3.26 18.90
C ILE A 405 7.65 -2.00 19.75
N VAL A 406 8.46 -0.96 19.54
CA VAL A 406 8.40 0.28 20.33
C VAL A 406 7.04 0.96 20.19
N LEU A 407 6.50 1.07 18.98
CA LEU A 407 5.22 1.74 18.75
C LEU A 407 4.03 0.91 19.23
N HIS A 408 4.07 -0.42 19.07
CA HIS A 408 3.02 -1.30 19.57
C HIS A 408 2.94 -1.22 21.09
N LEU A 409 4.08 -1.27 21.77
CA LEU A 409 4.16 -1.07 23.21
C LEU A 409 3.74 0.35 23.62
N THR A 410 3.98 1.37 22.80
CA THR A 410 3.56 2.75 23.11
C THR A 410 2.04 2.95 22.99
N PHE A 411 1.42 2.40 21.95
CA PHE A 411 0.03 2.74 21.60
C PHE A 411 -1.00 1.65 21.94
N ASP A 412 -0.57 0.39 22.04
CA ASP A 412 -1.43 -0.78 22.24
C ASP A 412 -1.21 -1.47 23.60
N ALA A 413 -0.31 -0.98 24.46
CA ALA A 413 -0.10 -1.50 25.82
C ALA A 413 -1.19 -1.12 26.85
N ARG A 414 -2.40 -0.77 26.40
CA ARG A 414 -3.57 -0.46 27.23
C ARG A 414 -4.78 -1.18 26.68
N ILE A 415 -5.59 -1.77 27.56
CA ILE A 415 -6.87 -2.34 27.17
C ILE A 415 -7.88 -1.22 26.99
N ARG A 416 -8.30 -0.99 25.74
CA ARG A 416 -9.47 -0.16 25.46
C ARG A 416 -10.71 -1.03 25.59
N VAL A 417 -11.35 -1.01 26.75
CA VAL A 417 -12.52 -1.83 27.05
C VAL A 417 -13.61 -1.67 25.98
N ASP A 418 -13.84 -0.45 25.48
CA ASP A 418 -14.75 -0.19 24.34
C ASP A 418 -14.37 -0.94 23.07
N ALA A 419 -13.08 -1.11 22.80
CA ALA A 419 -12.60 -1.82 21.61
C ALA A 419 -12.81 -3.32 21.80
N VAL A 420 -12.57 -3.84 23.01
CA VAL A 420 -12.82 -5.26 23.35
C VAL A 420 -14.32 -5.58 23.27
N ILE A 421 -15.19 -4.72 23.83
CA ILE A 421 -16.65 -4.84 23.73
C ILE A 421 -17.10 -4.89 22.28
N ARG A 422 -16.56 -4.01 21.44
CA ARG A 422 -16.87 -3.99 20.00
C ARG A 422 -16.36 -5.23 19.26
N ILE A 423 -15.18 -5.74 19.61
CA ILE A 423 -14.63 -6.98 19.02
C ILE A 423 -15.49 -8.19 19.41
N VAL A 424 -15.85 -8.33 20.69
CA VAL A 424 -16.68 -9.43 21.19
C VAL A 424 -18.09 -9.37 20.60
N ARG A 425 -18.65 -8.17 20.47
CA ARG A 425 -20.02 -7.96 19.98
C ARG A 425 -20.12 -7.85 18.45
N ARG A 426 -18.99 -7.91 17.74
CA ARG A 426 -18.90 -7.65 16.28
C ARG A 426 -19.46 -6.28 15.85
N ASP A 427 -19.67 -5.37 16.80
CA ASP A 427 -20.27 -4.06 16.59
C ASP A 427 -19.19 -3.03 16.23
N ASP A 428 -19.07 -2.81 14.94
CA ASP A 428 -18.68 -1.55 14.28
C ASP A 428 -17.25 -0.99 14.53
N GLN A 429 -16.39 -1.26 13.54
CA GLN A 429 -15.02 -0.76 13.33
C GLN A 429 -14.90 0.77 13.13
N SER A 430 -15.99 1.53 13.26
CA SER A 430 -16.11 2.89 12.71
C SER A 430 -15.49 4.02 13.56
N GLN A 431 -15.40 3.83 14.89
CA GLN A 431 -14.96 4.89 15.82
C GLN A 431 -13.47 4.84 16.21
N LEU A 432 -12.86 3.65 16.33
CA LEU A 432 -11.40 3.52 16.53
C LEU A 432 -10.61 4.12 15.34
N ALA A 433 -11.21 4.05 14.15
CA ALA A 433 -10.70 4.65 12.94
C ALA A 433 -10.58 6.19 13.00
N ARG A 434 -11.37 6.92 13.80
CA ARG A 434 -11.29 8.40 13.84
C ARG A 434 -10.08 8.94 14.60
N SER A 435 -9.74 8.34 15.74
CA SER A 435 -8.54 8.70 16.52
C SER A 435 -7.25 8.25 15.83
N GLN A 436 -7.27 7.08 15.17
CA GLN A 436 -6.16 6.59 14.35
C GLN A 436 -5.97 7.40 13.05
N ARG A 437 -7.03 8.04 12.53
CA ARG A 437 -6.99 8.91 11.32
C ARG A 437 -6.17 10.19 11.53
N THR A 438 -6.28 10.85 12.68
CA THR A 438 -5.50 12.08 12.95
C THR A 438 -4.04 11.77 13.22
N LEU A 439 -3.76 10.67 13.94
CA LEU A 439 -2.39 10.26 14.24
C LEU A 439 -1.63 9.78 12.99
N SER A 440 -2.29 9.00 12.12
CA SER A 440 -1.70 8.57 10.83
C SER A 440 -1.46 9.74 9.86
N LEU A 441 -2.34 10.75 9.84
CA LEU A 441 -2.14 11.98 9.06
C LEU A 441 -0.96 12.81 9.57
N LEU A 442 -0.81 12.95 10.90
CA LEU A 442 0.31 13.65 11.51
C LEU A 442 1.64 12.94 11.18
N ILE A 443 1.67 11.62 11.37
CA ILE A 443 2.83 10.78 11.06
C ILE A 443 3.17 10.88 9.57
N PHE A 444 2.18 10.83 8.68
CA PHE A 444 2.37 11.03 7.24
C PHE A 444 2.97 12.39 6.87
N CYS A 445 2.47 13.48 7.47
CA CYS A 445 3.01 14.82 7.22
C CYS A 445 4.46 14.95 7.70
N ILE A 446 4.79 14.40 8.87
CA ILE A 446 6.17 14.35 9.39
C ILE A 446 7.07 13.57 8.44
N MET A 447 6.54 12.51 7.86
CA MET A 447 7.28 11.63 6.96
C MET A 447 7.55 12.24 5.59
N CYS A 448 6.53 12.85 4.99
CA CYS A 448 6.70 13.62 3.76
C CYS A 448 7.66 14.78 3.98
N ALA A 449 7.56 15.48 5.13
CA ALA A 449 8.51 16.53 5.48
C ALA A 449 9.93 16.00 5.65
N ALA A 450 10.13 14.86 6.33
CA ALA A 450 11.45 14.26 6.52
C ALA A 450 12.07 13.81 5.18
N VAL A 451 11.29 13.17 4.30
CA VAL A 451 11.75 12.74 2.98
C VAL A 451 12.03 13.95 2.07
N LEU A 452 11.19 14.99 2.10
CA LEU A 452 11.42 16.22 1.35
C LEU A 452 12.67 16.97 1.85
N VAL A 453 12.88 17.04 3.17
CA VAL A 453 14.07 17.64 3.77
C VAL A 453 15.33 16.83 3.43
N LEU A 454 15.28 15.50 3.53
CA LEU A 454 16.41 14.63 3.16
C LEU A 454 16.72 14.69 1.66
N SER A 455 15.69 14.72 0.81
CA SER A 455 15.84 14.89 -0.64
C SER A 455 16.42 16.25 -1.00
N HIS A 456 16.03 17.31 -0.29
CA HIS A 456 16.56 18.66 -0.49
C HIS A 456 18.01 18.79 -0.01
N ILE A 457 18.37 18.15 1.11
CA ILE A 457 19.75 18.09 1.61
C ILE A 457 20.65 17.31 0.66
N ALA A 458 20.19 16.18 0.12
CA ALA A 458 20.93 15.41 -0.89
C ALA A 458 21.15 16.24 -2.18
N HIS A 459 20.20 17.09 -2.55
CA HIS A 459 20.31 17.98 -3.71
C HIS A 459 21.25 19.18 -3.53
N LEU A 460 21.53 19.58 -2.28
CA LEU A 460 22.44 20.69 -1.95
C LEU A 460 23.87 20.21 -1.67
N GLY A 461 24.05 18.90 -1.44
CA GLY A 461 25.35 18.26 -1.22
C GLY A 461 26.06 17.76 -2.48
N SER A 462 25.43 17.90 -3.65
CA SER A 462 25.98 17.70 -4.99
C SER A 462 26.14 19.04 -5.70
#